data_AF-A0A397EB15-F1
#
_entry.id   AF-A0A397EB15-F1
#
_cell.length_a   1.000
_cell.length_b   1.000
_cell.length_c   1.000
_cell.angle_alpha   90.00
_cell.angle_beta   90.00
_cell.angle_gamma   90.00
#
_symmetry.space_group_name_H-M   'P 1'
#
loop_
_entity.id
_entity.type
_entity.pdbx_description
1 polymer ?
#
loop_
_entity_poly.entity_id
_entity_poly.type
_entity_poly.pdbx_seq_one_letter_code
_entity_poly.pdbx_strand_id
1 'polypeptide(L)'
;MVLPPAVYRPLMAMLRDATLQAIPDFPSTYFSDRSVCCEAYCDPADVNSTLMSLPSLTVSFALQGNVRDQVTITIPPAYYWRPIAVHSAVGTTTCRMMGLSEGSSMILGNVFMDGLYTVHDRANGQIGFAVADNCENLAISMKTVFSSALPPSTSSWCDCLSAAELNDNLVTSKIPGQRACFIWYWWTYVFLVSIVVIIICCVILLWMWMTKRRRSQQRRAMHAAPPPSFLQHQLLDGEGPMTPKEAPPLSLSSECLSDDDLPAASTPHHHTEYSL
;
A
#
# COMPACT_ATOMS: atom_id res chain seq x y z
N MET A 1 17.22 -20.79 6.60
CA MET A 1 16.69 -19.41 6.70
C MET A 1 17.84 -18.50 7.04
N VAL A 2 17.95 -17.37 6.35
CA VAL A 2 18.99 -16.36 6.59
C VAL A 2 18.34 -15.17 7.26
N LEU A 3 18.94 -14.65 8.31
CA LEU A 3 18.41 -13.54 9.09
C LEU A 3 19.45 -12.41 9.22
N PRO A 4 19.02 -11.14 9.17
CA PRO A 4 19.87 -10.00 9.49
C PRO A 4 20.46 -10.10 10.90
N PRO A 5 21.67 -9.56 11.17
CA PRO A 5 22.32 -9.67 12.47
C PRO A 5 21.46 -9.21 13.65
N ALA A 6 20.68 -8.14 13.44
CA ALA A 6 19.79 -7.56 14.44
C ALA A 6 18.67 -8.52 14.89
N VAL A 7 18.27 -9.47 14.03
CA VAL A 7 17.25 -10.49 14.33
C VAL A 7 17.91 -11.81 14.71
N TYR A 8 18.96 -12.21 13.99
CA TYR A 8 19.66 -13.48 14.17
C TYR A 8 20.24 -13.63 15.58
N ARG A 9 20.99 -12.63 16.07
CA ARG A 9 21.69 -12.72 17.35
C ARG A 9 20.76 -12.90 18.55
N PRO A 10 19.72 -12.06 18.75
CA PRO A 10 18.79 -12.26 19.87
C PRO A 10 18.01 -13.56 19.72
N LEU A 11 17.62 -13.94 18.49
CA LEU A 11 16.93 -15.22 18.25
C LEU A 11 17.79 -16.41 18.65
N MET A 12 19.05 -16.45 18.23
CA MET A 12 19.97 -17.54 18.55
C MET A 12 20.33 -17.58 20.04
N ALA A 13 20.37 -16.43 20.72
CA ALA A 13 20.53 -16.38 22.17
C ALA A 13 19.33 -17.06 22.87
N MET A 14 18.10 -16.69 22.51
CA MET A 14 16.89 -17.32 23.07
C MET A 14 16.83 -18.82 22.80
N LEU A 15 17.17 -19.24 21.57
CA LEU A 15 17.22 -20.67 21.22
C LEU A 15 18.30 -21.42 21.99
N ARG A 16 19.47 -20.81 22.20
CA ARG A 16 20.53 -21.39 23.00
C ARG A 16 20.09 -21.59 24.44
N ASP A 17 19.50 -20.58 25.06
CA ASP A 17 19.04 -20.65 26.44
C ASP A 17 17.95 -21.73 26.60
N ALA A 18 16.97 -21.77 25.70
CA ALA A 18 15.95 -22.80 25.69
C ALA A 18 16.53 -24.22 25.47
N THR A 19 17.54 -24.35 24.62
CA THR A 19 18.20 -25.64 24.36
C THR A 19 19.03 -26.09 25.56
N LEU A 20 19.79 -25.20 26.21
CA LEU A 20 20.55 -25.54 27.41
C LEU A 20 19.64 -25.83 28.61
N GLN A 21 18.45 -25.24 28.66
CA GLN A 21 17.45 -25.59 29.66
C GLN A 21 16.90 -27.02 29.46
N ALA A 22 16.75 -27.46 28.22
CA ALA A 22 16.26 -28.80 27.89
C ALA A 22 17.38 -29.86 27.90
N ILE A 23 18.60 -29.49 27.48
CA ILE A 23 19.78 -30.33 27.35
C ILE A 23 20.99 -29.56 27.92
N PRO A 24 21.29 -29.69 29.22
CA PRO A 24 22.32 -28.88 29.89
C PRO A 24 23.72 -28.95 29.28
N ASP A 25 24.12 -30.13 28.80
CA ASP A 25 25.46 -30.36 28.23
C ASP A 25 25.49 -30.20 26.69
N PHE A 26 24.53 -29.47 26.10
CA PHE A 26 24.45 -29.31 24.66
C PHE A 26 25.66 -28.52 24.11
N PRO A 27 26.46 -29.10 23.18
CA PRO A 27 27.64 -28.42 22.66
C PRO A 27 27.30 -27.14 21.90
N SER A 28 27.95 -26.05 22.29
CA SER A 28 27.70 -24.73 21.69
C SER A 28 28.06 -24.65 20.19
N THR A 29 28.93 -25.56 19.73
CA THR A 29 29.33 -25.68 18.32
C THR A 29 28.17 -26.06 17.41
N TYR A 30 27.16 -26.79 17.89
CA TYR A 30 26.01 -27.22 17.10
C TYR A 30 25.00 -26.11 16.80
N PHE A 31 25.09 -24.95 17.46
CA PHE A 31 24.30 -23.75 17.09
C PHE A 31 24.82 -23.05 15.82
N SER A 32 25.89 -23.56 15.22
CA SER A 32 26.40 -23.10 13.93
C SER A 32 25.71 -23.86 12.78
N ASP A 33 25.40 -23.16 11.69
CA ASP A 33 24.92 -23.74 10.44
C ASP A 33 25.98 -24.55 9.68
N ARG A 34 27.20 -24.62 10.21
CA ARG A 34 28.32 -25.40 9.64
C ARG A 34 28.62 -26.68 10.40
N SER A 35 28.00 -26.87 11.56
CA SER A 35 28.25 -28.01 12.43
C SER A 35 27.13 -29.03 12.28
N VAL A 36 27.51 -30.30 12.21
CA VAL A 36 26.57 -31.42 12.15
C VAL A 36 26.52 -32.11 13.49
N CYS A 37 25.30 -32.31 14.01
CA CYS A 37 25.06 -33.05 15.23
C CYS A 37 24.52 -34.45 14.90
N CYS A 38 25.29 -35.48 15.25
CA CYS A 38 24.95 -36.89 15.04
C CYS A 38 24.75 -37.65 16.36
N GLU A 39 24.57 -36.93 17.48
CA GLU A 39 24.26 -37.54 18.78
C GLU A 39 22.84 -38.11 18.79
N ALA A 40 22.51 -38.96 19.78
CA ALA A 40 21.19 -39.61 19.86
C ALA A 40 20.02 -38.60 19.87
N TYR A 41 20.15 -37.48 20.58
CA TYR A 41 19.14 -36.41 20.60
C TYR A 41 19.02 -35.65 19.27
N CYS A 42 19.95 -35.85 18.35
CA CYS A 42 19.97 -35.26 17.00
C CYS A 42 19.53 -36.24 15.92
N ASP A 43 19.15 -37.47 16.24
CA ASP A 43 18.66 -38.45 15.27
C ASP A 43 17.29 -38.02 14.70
N PRO A 44 17.18 -37.76 13.37
CA PRO A 44 15.91 -37.47 12.71
C PRO A 44 14.81 -38.51 12.90
N ALA A 45 15.18 -39.78 13.11
CA ALA A 45 14.21 -40.87 13.31
C ALA A 45 13.55 -40.82 14.70
N ASP A 46 14.20 -40.17 15.68
CA ASP A 46 13.63 -40.00 17.02
C ASP A 46 12.71 -38.78 17.08
N VAL A 47 11.42 -39.05 16.92
CA VAL A 47 10.33 -38.06 17.03
C VAL A 47 10.12 -37.54 18.45
N ASN A 48 10.61 -38.27 19.46
CA ASN A 48 10.49 -37.92 20.88
C ASN A 48 11.77 -37.30 21.43
N SER A 49 12.75 -37.02 20.57
CA SER A 49 14.00 -36.39 20.98
C SER A 49 13.75 -35.05 21.67
N THR A 50 14.58 -34.74 22.67
CA THR A 50 14.49 -33.48 23.43
C THR A 50 14.64 -32.24 22.54
N LEU A 51 15.26 -32.36 21.35
CA LEU A 51 15.28 -31.27 20.38
C LEU A 51 13.90 -30.94 19.80
N MET A 52 12.96 -31.89 19.76
CA MET A 52 11.61 -31.65 19.24
C MET A 52 10.71 -30.93 20.26
N SER A 53 11.09 -30.85 21.54
CA SER A 53 10.37 -30.09 22.57
C SER A 53 10.76 -28.62 22.66
N LEU A 54 11.73 -28.18 21.83
CA LEU A 54 12.17 -26.79 21.77
C LEU A 54 11.04 -25.85 21.29
N PRO A 55 11.15 -24.54 21.57
CA PRO A 55 10.14 -23.59 21.14
C PRO A 55 10.02 -23.52 19.62
N SER A 56 8.79 -23.33 19.14
CA SER A 56 8.55 -23.04 17.72
C SER A 56 8.92 -21.58 17.39
N LEU A 57 9.34 -21.34 16.15
CA LEU A 57 9.56 -19.98 15.64
C LEU A 57 8.28 -19.46 14.99
N THR A 58 7.95 -18.19 15.22
CA THR A 58 6.82 -17.55 14.55
C THR A 58 7.32 -16.46 13.62
N VAL A 59 6.76 -16.41 12.41
CA VAL A 59 6.99 -15.35 11.44
C VAL A 59 5.64 -14.76 11.07
N SER A 60 5.48 -13.46 11.25
CA SER A 60 4.24 -12.75 10.99
C SER A 60 4.39 -11.82 9.78
N PHE A 61 3.37 -11.82 8.93
CA PHE A 61 3.30 -11.05 7.69
C PHE A 61 2.09 -10.14 7.70
N ALA A 62 2.18 -9.00 7.01
CA ALA A 62 1.05 -8.12 6.78
C ALA A 62 -0.06 -8.87 6.01
N LEU A 63 -1.31 -8.78 6.50
CA LEU A 63 -2.45 -9.29 5.76
C LEU A 63 -2.93 -8.23 4.76
N GLN A 64 -3.09 -8.63 3.50
CA GLN A 64 -3.63 -7.72 2.48
C GLN A 64 -5.09 -7.39 2.75
N GLY A 65 -5.46 -6.12 2.54
CA GLY A 65 -6.81 -5.63 2.77
C GLY A 65 -7.11 -5.20 4.20
N ASN A 66 -6.28 -5.55 5.19
CA ASN A 66 -6.43 -5.05 6.57
C ASN A 66 -5.08 -4.65 7.20
N VAL A 67 -4.93 -3.37 7.52
CA VAL A 67 -3.71 -2.81 8.15
C VAL A 67 -3.51 -3.20 9.61
N ARG A 68 -4.52 -3.81 10.23
CA ARG A 68 -4.56 -4.24 11.64
C ARG A 68 -4.48 -5.76 11.82
N ASP A 69 -4.45 -6.51 10.73
CA ASP A 69 -4.35 -7.97 10.79
C ASP A 69 -3.00 -8.44 10.23
N GLN A 70 -2.60 -9.62 10.67
CA GLN A 70 -1.40 -10.30 10.22
C GLN A 70 -1.66 -11.78 9.97
N VAL A 71 -0.89 -12.38 9.07
CA VAL A 71 -0.80 -13.83 8.90
C VAL A 71 0.41 -14.31 9.67
N THR A 72 0.23 -15.24 10.60
CA THR A 72 1.29 -15.82 11.40
C THR A 72 1.53 -17.26 10.97
N ILE A 73 2.81 -17.58 10.77
CA ILE A 73 3.27 -18.91 10.39
C ILE A 73 4.16 -19.44 11.51
N THR A 74 3.80 -20.60 12.06
CA THR A 74 4.56 -21.26 13.12
C THR A 74 5.43 -22.36 12.53
N ILE A 75 6.70 -22.38 12.92
CA ILE A 75 7.74 -23.27 12.44
C ILE A 75 8.25 -24.11 13.62
N PRO A 76 7.88 -25.39 13.69
CA PRO A 76 8.37 -26.30 14.72
C PRO A 76 9.88 -26.55 14.67
N PRO A 77 10.48 -27.07 15.76
CA PRO A 77 11.90 -27.40 15.84
C PRO A 77 12.43 -28.30 14.74
N ALA A 78 11.63 -29.26 14.29
CA ALA A 78 12.01 -30.19 13.21
C ALA A 78 12.46 -29.48 11.91
N TYR A 79 12.01 -28.25 11.67
CA TYR A 79 12.36 -27.50 10.46
C TYR A 79 13.65 -26.71 10.60
N TYR A 80 13.92 -26.12 11.78
CA TYR A 80 15.14 -25.36 12.00
C TYR A 80 16.30 -26.22 12.53
N TRP A 81 16.02 -27.39 13.11
CA TRP A 81 16.98 -28.48 13.28
C TRP A 81 16.80 -29.48 12.15
N ARG A 82 17.28 -29.10 10.97
CA ARG A 82 16.99 -29.81 9.73
C ARG A 82 17.74 -31.15 9.67
N PRO A 83 17.10 -32.21 9.15
CA PRO A 83 17.79 -33.46 8.88
C PRO A 83 18.76 -33.30 7.71
N ILE A 84 19.91 -33.94 7.80
CA ILE A 84 20.91 -34.06 6.73
C ILE A 84 21.46 -35.48 6.68
N ALA A 85 21.71 -35.97 5.48
CA ALA A 85 22.42 -37.22 5.26
C ALA A 85 23.92 -36.95 5.27
N VAL A 86 24.64 -37.62 6.16
CA VAL A 86 26.10 -37.62 6.22
C VAL A 86 26.59 -38.94 5.65
N HIS A 87 27.35 -38.87 4.57
CA HIS A 87 27.96 -40.04 3.97
C HIS A 87 29.33 -40.29 4.57
N SER A 88 29.55 -41.50 5.09
CA SER A 88 30.82 -41.96 5.63
C SER A 88 31.25 -43.26 4.96
N ALA A 89 32.49 -43.70 5.23
CA ALA A 89 32.99 -44.98 4.74
C ALA A 89 32.18 -46.20 5.26
N VAL A 90 31.42 -46.02 6.35
CA VAL A 90 30.63 -47.08 7.00
C VAL A 90 29.16 -47.05 6.57
N GLY A 91 28.76 -46.05 5.79
CA GLY A 91 27.38 -45.88 5.30
C GLY A 91 26.88 -44.45 5.42
N THR A 92 25.58 -44.27 5.15
CA THR A 92 24.87 -43.01 5.26
C THR A 92 24.17 -42.94 6.61
N THR A 93 24.48 -41.93 7.42
CA THR A 93 23.80 -41.65 8.69
C THR A 93 23.02 -40.35 8.56
N THR A 94 21.79 -40.32 9.07
CA THR A 94 20.98 -39.10 9.12
C THR A 94 21.20 -38.39 10.44
N CYS A 95 21.60 -37.12 10.36
CA CYS A 95 21.94 -36.27 11.49
C CYS A 95 21.12 -34.97 11.40
N ARG A 96 21.23 -34.07 12.40
CA ARG A 96 20.63 -32.74 12.34
C ARG A 96 21.68 -31.64 12.28
N MET A 97 21.32 -30.52 11.66
CA MET A 97 22.12 -29.30 11.66
C MET A 97 21.23 -28.07 11.90
N MET A 98 21.81 -26.99 12.39
CA MET A 98 21.08 -25.71 12.50
C MET A 98 20.80 -25.15 11.11
N GLY A 99 19.52 -24.89 10.82
CA GLY A 99 19.03 -24.35 9.56
C GLY A 99 18.95 -22.81 9.55
N LEU A 100 19.42 -22.14 10.60
CA LEU A 100 19.44 -20.68 10.75
C LEU A 100 20.85 -20.15 10.55
N SER A 101 20.98 -19.09 9.76
CA SER A 101 22.27 -18.47 9.44
C SER A 101 22.19 -16.94 9.49
N GLU A 102 23.30 -16.29 9.82
CA GLU A 102 23.44 -14.83 9.79
C GLU A 102 23.75 -14.38 8.35
N GLY A 103 23.08 -13.33 7.88
CA GLY A 103 23.38 -12.73 6.58
C GLY A 103 22.91 -11.28 6.50
N SER A 104 23.16 -10.60 5.38
CA SER A 104 22.84 -9.18 5.22
C SER A 104 21.34 -8.89 5.02
N SER A 105 20.57 -9.89 4.62
CA SER A 105 19.14 -9.77 4.34
C SER A 105 18.36 -10.94 4.94
N MET A 106 17.03 -10.78 5.03
CA MET A 106 16.14 -11.86 5.43
C MET A 106 15.81 -12.73 4.22
N ILE A 107 16.16 -14.02 4.28
CA ILE A 107 15.86 -15.01 3.24
C ILE A 107 15.08 -16.17 3.85
N LEU A 108 13.80 -16.24 3.46
CA LEU A 108 12.87 -17.30 3.83
C LEU A 108 13.06 -18.53 2.92
N GLY A 109 14.16 -19.26 3.11
CA GLY A 109 14.46 -20.49 2.35
C GLY A 109 13.75 -21.74 2.91
N ASN A 110 14.30 -22.92 2.63
CA ASN A 110 13.71 -24.24 2.95
C ASN A 110 13.17 -24.40 4.37
N VAL A 111 13.89 -23.93 5.41
CA VAL A 111 13.38 -23.98 6.80
C VAL A 111 11.99 -23.34 6.95
N PHE A 112 11.74 -22.28 6.18
CA PHE A 112 10.45 -21.61 6.13
C PHE A 112 9.50 -22.28 5.12
N MET A 113 9.96 -22.50 3.88
CA MET A 113 9.13 -22.96 2.76
C MET A 113 8.73 -24.43 2.80
N ASP A 114 9.58 -25.31 3.34
CA ASP A 114 9.31 -26.76 3.35
C ASP A 114 8.07 -27.04 4.19
N GLY A 115 7.07 -27.74 3.63
CA GLY A 115 5.79 -27.96 4.30
C GLY A 115 4.79 -26.80 4.20
N LEU A 116 5.09 -25.77 3.40
CA LEU A 116 4.11 -24.77 2.99
C LEU A 116 3.83 -24.89 1.49
N TYR A 117 2.57 -24.71 1.12
CA TYR A 117 2.18 -24.40 -0.24
C TYR A 117 2.22 -22.88 -0.42
N THR A 118 3.08 -22.40 -1.32
CA THR A 118 3.30 -20.98 -1.56
C THR A 118 2.77 -20.57 -2.93
N VAL A 119 1.86 -19.60 -2.98
CA VAL A 119 1.32 -19.04 -4.23
C VAL A 119 1.93 -17.66 -4.45
N HIS A 120 2.64 -17.49 -5.56
CA HIS A 120 3.18 -16.20 -5.98
C HIS A 120 2.21 -15.55 -6.97
N ASP A 121 1.22 -14.84 -6.46
CA ASP A 121 0.23 -14.14 -7.28
C ASP A 121 0.77 -12.76 -7.69
N ARG A 122 1.52 -12.78 -8.79
CA ARG A 122 2.14 -11.59 -9.38
C ARG A 122 1.11 -10.60 -9.91
N ALA A 123 -0.08 -11.06 -10.32
CA ALA A 123 -1.12 -10.20 -10.87
C ALA A 123 -1.68 -9.27 -9.80
N ASN A 124 -1.84 -9.78 -8.58
CA ASN A 124 -2.35 -9.02 -7.43
C ASN A 124 -1.25 -8.53 -6.47
N GLY A 125 0.02 -8.78 -6.80
CA GLY A 125 1.17 -8.34 -6.00
C GLY A 125 1.23 -8.97 -4.61
N GLN A 126 0.78 -10.23 -4.48
CA GLN A 126 0.56 -10.89 -3.20
C GLN A 126 1.22 -12.27 -3.15
N ILE A 127 1.51 -12.75 -1.94
CA ILE A 127 2.00 -14.11 -1.71
C ILE A 127 1.05 -14.80 -0.75
N GLY A 128 0.52 -15.95 -1.17
CA GLY A 128 -0.33 -16.81 -0.35
C GLY A 128 0.47 -17.93 0.30
N PHE A 129 0.14 -18.26 1.54
CA PHE A 129 0.71 -19.38 2.28
C PHE A 129 -0.41 -20.29 2.78
N ALA A 130 -0.25 -21.60 2.55
CA ALA A 130 -1.08 -22.64 3.14
C ALA A 130 -0.20 -23.77 3.66
N VAL A 131 -0.72 -24.59 4.57
CA VAL A 131 -0.03 -25.81 5.02
C VAL A 131 -0.08 -26.83 3.88
N ALA A 132 1.06 -27.39 3.49
CA ALA A 132 1.09 -28.42 2.46
C ALA A 132 0.60 -29.76 3.03
N ASP A 133 -0.34 -30.41 2.33
CA ASP A 133 -0.98 -31.67 2.70
C ASP A 133 -0.63 -32.84 1.76
N ASN A 134 0.05 -32.58 0.64
CA ASN A 134 0.30 -33.54 -0.44
C ASN A 134 1.79 -33.66 -0.83
N CYS A 135 2.71 -33.63 0.13
CA CYS A 135 4.13 -33.84 -0.17
C CYS A 135 4.36 -35.24 -0.77
N GLU A 136 5.19 -35.38 -1.82
CA GLU A 136 5.45 -36.66 -2.52
C GLU A 136 5.94 -37.78 -1.57
N ASN A 137 6.57 -37.40 -0.46
CA ASN A 137 7.04 -38.31 0.59
C ASN A 137 5.98 -38.64 1.65
N LEU A 138 4.70 -38.29 1.42
CA LEU A 138 3.58 -38.44 2.37
C LEU A 138 3.82 -37.75 3.72
N ALA A 139 4.77 -36.81 3.80
CA ALA A 139 5.04 -36.08 5.02
C ALA A 139 3.95 -35.04 5.27
N ILE A 140 3.34 -35.12 6.44
CA ILE A 140 2.39 -34.12 6.92
C ILE A 140 3.20 -32.95 7.49
N SER A 141 2.96 -31.74 6.97
CA SER A 141 3.59 -30.55 7.52
C SER A 141 3.08 -30.26 8.93
N MET A 142 4.01 -30.02 9.85
CA MET A 142 3.70 -29.65 11.24
C MET A 142 3.61 -28.12 11.42
N LYS A 143 3.75 -27.35 10.34
CA LYS A 143 3.59 -25.89 10.39
C LYS A 143 2.12 -25.54 10.54
N THR A 144 1.87 -24.38 11.14
CA THR A 144 0.52 -23.81 11.21
C THR A 144 0.51 -22.43 10.55
N VAL A 145 -0.59 -22.12 9.87
CA VAL A 145 -0.84 -20.82 9.26
C VAL A 145 -2.18 -20.32 9.81
N PHE A 146 -2.19 -19.15 10.43
CA PHE A 146 -3.42 -18.54 10.93
C PHE A 146 -3.36 -17.02 10.82
N SER A 147 -4.52 -16.40 10.62
CA SER A 147 -4.66 -14.95 10.70
C SER A 147 -4.96 -14.52 12.14
N SER A 148 -4.35 -13.43 12.58
CA SER A 148 -4.62 -12.82 13.88
C SER A 148 -4.59 -11.30 13.77
N ALA A 149 -5.24 -10.62 14.72
CA ALA A 149 -5.04 -9.18 14.88
C ALA A 149 -3.58 -8.89 15.30
N LEU A 150 -3.08 -7.71 14.94
CA LEU A 150 -1.79 -7.21 15.41
C LEU A 150 -1.78 -7.08 16.95
N PRO A 151 -0.61 -7.25 17.60
CA PRO A 151 -0.47 -7.00 19.02
C PRO A 151 -0.87 -5.56 19.38
N PRO A 152 -1.43 -5.32 20.58
CA PRO A 152 -1.90 -3.99 20.97
C PRO A 152 -0.79 -2.92 21.05
N SER A 153 0.48 -3.34 21.07
CA SER A 153 1.65 -2.47 20.99
C SER A 153 1.88 -1.86 19.60
N THR A 154 1.26 -2.41 18.56
CA THR A 154 1.51 -2.04 17.16
C THR A 154 0.21 -1.56 16.53
N SER A 155 0.17 -0.28 16.15
CA SER A 155 -1.06 0.33 15.63
C SER A 155 -1.40 -0.11 14.20
N SER A 156 -0.36 -0.43 13.42
CA SER A 156 -0.46 -0.92 12.05
C SER A 156 0.84 -1.64 11.67
N TRP A 157 0.77 -2.65 10.82
CA TRP A 157 1.98 -3.28 10.25
C TRP A 157 2.83 -2.30 9.43
N CYS A 158 2.29 -1.13 9.07
CA CYS A 158 3.01 0.00 8.50
C CYS A 158 4.25 0.42 9.30
N ASP A 159 4.20 0.27 10.62
CA ASP A 159 5.30 0.65 11.50
C ASP A 159 6.51 -0.30 11.37
N CYS A 160 6.33 -1.45 10.68
CA CYS A 160 7.39 -2.43 10.43
C CYS A 160 8.13 -2.19 9.09
N LEU A 161 7.66 -1.28 8.24
CA LEU A 161 8.32 -0.98 6.97
C LEU A 161 9.59 -0.17 7.18
N SER A 162 10.59 -0.41 6.34
CA SER A 162 11.84 0.34 6.38
C SER A 162 11.64 1.78 5.93
N ALA A 163 12.50 2.70 6.39
CA ALA A 163 12.46 4.10 5.97
C ALA A 163 12.64 4.27 4.44
N ALA A 164 13.33 3.34 3.79
CA ALA A 164 13.48 3.33 2.33
C ALA A 164 12.14 3.06 1.63
N GLU A 165 11.39 2.04 2.07
CA GLU A 165 10.08 1.68 1.51
C GLU A 165 9.00 2.74 1.79
N LEU A 166 9.14 3.48 2.89
CA LEU A 166 8.27 4.61 3.20
C LEU A 166 8.54 5.85 2.31
N ASN A 167 9.78 6.06 1.88
CA ASN A 167 10.18 7.24 1.11
C ASN A 167 9.81 7.16 -0.38
N ASP A 168 9.66 5.96 -0.94
CA ASP A 168 9.22 5.78 -2.34
C ASP A 168 7.75 6.20 -2.56
N ASN A 169 6.98 6.43 -1.50
CA ASN A 169 5.61 6.96 -1.54
C ASN A 169 5.57 8.46 -1.19
N LEU A 170 6.01 9.31 -2.12
CA LEU A 170 6.19 10.76 -1.98
C LEU A 170 4.99 11.57 -1.44
N VAL A 171 3.76 11.05 -1.50
CA VAL A 171 2.55 11.82 -1.15
C VAL A 171 2.04 11.55 0.27
N THR A 172 2.38 10.41 0.88
CA THR A 172 1.89 10.06 2.23
C THR A 172 2.88 10.36 3.35
N SER A 173 4.16 10.53 3.05
CA SER A 173 5.21 10.75 4.07
C SER A 173 5.05 12.06 4.85
N LYS A 174 4.21 13.01 4.39
CA LYS A 174 4.03 14.34 5.00
C LYS A 174 2.68 14.59 5.68
N ILE A 175 1.74 13.66 5.65
CA ILE A 175 0.40 13.87 6.27
C ILE A 175 0.33 13.10 7.60
N PRO A 176 0.30 13.81 8.76
CA PRO A 176 0.18 13.16 10.05
C PRO A 176 -1.21 12.52 10.21
N GLY A 177 -1.25 11.22 10.53
CA GLY A 177 -2.47 10.50 10.93
C GLY A 177 -3.14 9.64 9.85
N GLN A 178 -2.65 9.61 8.62
CA GLN A 178 -3.14 8.75 7.54
C GLN A 178 -1.95 8.06 6.85
N ARG A 179 -1.28 7.14 7.57
CA ARG A 179 -0.24 6.28 6.99
C ARG A 179 -0.91 5.17 6.18
N ALA A 180 -1.50 5.52 5.05
CA ALA A 180 -1.85 4.50 4.07
C ALA A 180 -0.54 4.00 3.45
N CYS A 181 -0.07 2.83 3.91
CA CYS A 181 1.11 2.15 3.36
C CYS A 181 0.97 1.75 1.89
N PHE A 182 -0.22 1.93 1.34
CA PHE A 182 -0.55 1.62 -0.03
C PHE A 182 -1.56 2.65 -0.56
N ILE A 183 -1.18 3.93 -0.65
CA ILE A 183 -1.89 4.80 -1.60
C ILE A 183 -1.38 4.41 -2.97
N TRP A 184 -2.21 3.63 -3.65
CA TRP A 184 -2.07 3.25 -5.06
C TRP A 184 -1.63 4.47 -5.87
N TYR A 185 -0.50 4.36 -6.58
CA TYR A 185 0.19 5.46 -7.26
C TYR A 185 -0.76 6.37 -8.08
N TRP A 186 -1.81 5.81 -8.69
CA TRP A 186 -2.81 6.60 -9.42
C TRP A 186 -3.61 7.61 -8.56
N TRP A 187 -3.95 7.28 -7.31
CA TRP A 187 -4.68 8.20 -6.43
C TRP A 187 -3.81 9.43 -6.09
N THR A 188 -2.49 9.25 -6.01
CA THR A 188 -1.58 10.37 -5.79
C THR A 188 -1.62 11.38 -6.94
N TYR A 189 -1.74 10.91 -8.19
CA TYR A 189 -1.95 11.79 -9.34
C TYR A 189 -3.28 12.51 -9.30
N VAL A 190 -4.37 11.82 -8.92
CA VAL A 190 -5.69 12.43 -8.80
C VAL A 190 -5.66 13.58 -7.80
N PHE A 191 -5.06 13.38 -6.63
CA PHE A 191 -4.89 14.43 -5.63
C PHE A 191 -4.02 15.59 -6.15
N LEU A 192 -2.88 15.29 -6.77
CA LEU A 192 -1.97 16.32 -7.28
C LEU A 192 -2.63 17.18 -8.37
N VAL A 193 -3.32 16.54 -9.32
CA VAL A 193 -4.05 17.23 -10.39
C VAL A 193 -5.19 18.08 -9.81
N SER A 194 -5.95 17.57 -8.84
CA SER A 194 -7.02 18.35 -8.21
C SER A 194 -6.51 19.63 -7.53
N ILE A 195 -5.36 19.56 -6.84
CA ILE A 195 -4.72 20.73 -6.23
C ILE A 195 -4.34 21.76 -7.30
N VAL A 196 -3.75 21.31 -8.41
CA VAL A 196 -3.38 22.20 -9.53
C VAL A 196 -4.61 22.90 -10.12
N VAL A 197 -5.72 22.17 -10.33
CA VAL A 197 -6.97 22.75 -10.84
C VAL A 197 -7.54 23.78 -9.86
N ILE A 198 -7.52 23.50 -8.56
CA ILE A 198 -7.98 24.44 -7.53
C ILE A 198 -7.14 25.72 -7.56
N ILE A 199 -5.82 25.61 -7.66
CA ILE A 199 -4.92 26.78 -7.75
C ILE A 199 -5.23 27.63 -8.99
N ILE A 200 -5.44 27.00 -10.15
CA ILE A 200 -5.80 27.71 -11.39
C ILE A 200 -7.14 28.44 -11.22
N CYS A 201 -8.16 27.78 -10.67
CA CYS A 201 -9.44 28.41 -10.37
C CYS A 201 -9.30 29.61 -9.43
N CYS A 202 -8.50 29.50 -8.36
CA CYS A 202 -8.22 30.60 -7.44
C CYS A 202 -7.54 31.78 -8.14
N VAL A 203 -6.57 31.53 -9.02
CA VAL A 203 -5.89 32.58 -9.80
C VAL A 203 -6.86 33.30 -10.74
N ILE A 204 -7.74 32.57 -11.42
CA ILE A 204 -8.77 33.15 -12.30
C ILE A 204 -9.73 34.02 -11.48
N LEU A 205 -10.21 33.53 -10.34
CA LEU A 205 -11.11 34.28 -9.46
C LEU A 205 -10.44 35.56 -8.92
N LEU A 206 -9.17 35.49 -8.51
CA LEU A 206 -8.39 36.64 -8.08
C LEU A 206 -8.20 37.67 -9.21
N TRP A 207 -7.92 37.20 -10.42
CA TRP A 207 -7.78 38.06 -11.59
C TRP A 207 -9.10 38.75 -11.96
N MET A 208 -10.23 38.02 -11.94
CA MET A 208 -11.56 38.60 -12.14
C MET A 208 -11.93 39.61 -11.06
N TRP A 209 -11.57 39.33 -9.81
CA TRP A 209 -11.81 40.25 -8.70
C TRP A 209 -10.99 41.53 -8.84
N MET A 210 -9.69 41.41 -9.16
CA MET A 210 -8.79 42.55 -9.40
C MET A 210 -9.24 43.40 -10.59
N THR A 211 -9.62 42.79 -11.70
CA THR A 211 -10.10 43.50 -12.89
C THR A 211 -11.43 44.22 -12.63
N LYS A 212 -12.38 43.60 -11.92
CA LYS A 212 -13.62 44.25 -11.47
C LYS A 212 -13.35 45.43 -10.54
N ARG A 213 -12.40 45.29 -9.63
CA ARG A 213 -12.00 46.35 -8.67
C ARG A 213 -11.33 47.54 -9.37
N ARG A 214 -10.49 47.29 -10.38
CA ARG A 214 -9.90 48.35 -11.23
C ARG A 214 -10.96 49.08 -12.04
N ARG A 215 -11.90 48.36 -12.66
CA ARG A 215 -13.01 48.96 -13.43
C ARG A 215 -13.95 49.79 -12.55
N SER A 216 -14.23 49.37 -11.32
CA SER A 216 -15.05 50.14 -10.38
C SER A 216 -14.35 51.41 -9.87
N GLN A 217 -13.03 51.36 -9.67
CA GLN A 217 -12.23 52.56 -9.35
C GLN A 217 -12.20 53.56 -10.52
N GLN A 218 -12.05 53.09 -11.77
CA GLN A 218 -12.12 53.96 -12.96
C GLN A 218 -13.49 54.62 -13.13
N ARG A 219 -14.58 53.89 -12.89
CA ARG A 219 -15.94 54.47 -12.92
C ARG A 219 -16.16 55.53 -11.83
N ARG A 220 -15.58 55.34 -10.64
CA ARG A 220 -15.63 56.36 -9.57
C ARG A 220 -14.79 57.59 -9.90
N ALA A 221 -13.68 57.44 -10.62
CA ALA A 221 -12.87 58.56 -11.09
C ALA A 221 -13.55 59.37 -12.22
N MET A 222 -14.32 58.72 -13.10
CA MET A 222 -15.11 59.42 -14.14
C MET A 222 -16.36 60.13 -13.60
N HIS A 223 -16.89 59.72 -12.45
CA HIS A 223 -18.01 60.38 -11.76
C HIS A 223 -17.58 61.36 -10.66
N ALA A 224 -16.27 61.57 -10.46
CA ALA A 224 -15.80 62.72 -9.69
C ALA A 224 -16.06 63.97 -10.54
N ALA A 225 -17.10 64.71 -10.18
CA ALA A 225 -17.61 65.87 -10.91
C ALA A 225 -16.51 66.90 -11.25
N PRO A 226 -16.57 67.56 -12.41
CA PRO A 226 -15.71 68.70 -12.68
C PRO A 226 -16.07 69.87 -11.75
N PRO A 227 -15.11 70.75 -11.42
CA PRO A 227 -15.35 71.91 -10.56
C PRO A 227 -16.44 72.83 -11.12
N PRO A 228 -17.16 73.58 -10.26
CA PRO A 228 -18.43 74.27 -10.58
C PRO A 228 -18.31 75.43 -11.59
N SER A 229 -17.16 75.69 -12.20
CA SER A 229 -16.96 76.79 -13.14
C SER A 229 -17.54 76.55 -14.54
N PHE A 230 -17.94 75.33 -14.89
CA PHE A 230 -18.45 75.00 -16.22
C PHE A 230 -19.94 75.35 -16.43
N LEU A 231 -20.71 75.49 -15.35
CA LEU A 231 -22.16 75.77 -15.40
C LEU A 231 -22.49 77.23 -15.74
N GLN A 232 -21.53 78.15 -15.61
CA GLN A 232 -21.76 79.57 -15.89
C GLN A 232 -21.82 79.87 -17.40
N HIS A 233 -21.14 79.06 -18.24
CA HIS A 233 -21.04 79.34 -19.68
C HIS A 233 -22.21 78.80 -20.51
N GLN A 234 -22.98 77.82 -20.02
CA GLN A 234 -24.10 77.25 -20.79
C GLN A 234 -25.43 78.01 -20.64
N LEU A 235 -25.53 78.97 -19.73
CA LEU A 235 -26.76 79.77 -19.54
C LEU A 235 -26.81 81.03 -20.42
N LEU A 236 -25.74 81.32 -21.19
CA LEU A 236 -25.65 82.54 -22.02
C LEU A 236 -25.97 82.32 -23.50
N ASP A 237 -26.04 81.07 -23.98
CA ASP A 237 -26.34 80.76 -25.39
C ASP A 237 -27.61 79.89 -25.47
N GLY A 238 -28.79 80.51 -25.57
CA GLY A 238 -30.03 79.75 -25.63
C GLY A 238 -31.29 80.57 -25.91
N GLU A 239 -31.28 81.41 -26.93
CA GLU A 239 -32.46 82.15 -27.40
C GLU A 239 -32.78 81.75 -28.87
N GLY A 240 -33.87 81.00 -29.10
CA GLY A 240 -34.46 80.76 -30.43
C GLY A 240 -35.11 79.38 -30.67
N PRO A 241 -36.20 79.24 -31.47
CA PRO A 241 -37.43 78.55 -31.04
C PRO A 241 -37.84 77.23 -31.75
N MET A 242 -38.91 76.64 -31.19
CA MET A 242 -39.57 75.32 -31.37
C MET A 242 -40.07 74.96 -32.78
N THR A 243 -40.20 73.67 -33.17
CA THR A 243 -41.39 72.77 -33.07
C THR A 243 -41.14 71.47 -33.91
N PRO A 244 -42.05 70.45 -34.02
CA PRO A 244 -42.52 69.52 -32.98
C PRO A 244 -42.54 67.99 -33.38
N LYS A 245 -42.42 67.14 -32.34
CA LYS A 245 -43.13 65.87 -32.01
C LYS A 245 -43.64 64.88 -33.10
N GLU A 246 -43.17 63.62 -33.04
CA GLU A 246 -44.01 62.42 -33.28
C GLU A 246 -43.43 61.15 -32.58
N ALA A 247 -44.29 60.20 -32.20
CA ALA A 247 -43.99 58.91 -31.54
C ALA A 247 -44.99 57.82 -32.03
N PRO A 248 -44.89 56.57 -31.54
CA PRO A 248 -44.39 55.32 -32.16
C PRO A 248 -45.52 54.40 -32.71
N PRO A 249 -45.29 53.09 -33.01
CA PRO A 249 -45.66 52.08 -31.99
C PRO A 249 -44.89 50.73 -31.99
N LEU A 250 -45.21 49.95 -30.94
CA LEU A 250 -44.89 48.55 -30.62
C LEU A 250 -45.86 47.53 -31.30
N SER A 251 -45.41 46.29 -31.55
CA SER A 251 -46.11 44.97 -31.45
C SER A 251 -45.28 43.92 -32.22
N LEU A 252 -44.88 42.75 -31.70
CA LEU A 252 -45.57 41.53 -31.23
C LEU A 252 -46.29 40.71 -32.33
N SER A 253 -45.73 39.54 -32.67
CA SER A 253 -46.33 38.35 -33.33
C SER A 253 -45.30 37.20 -33.18
N SER A 254 -45.52 36.02 -32.54
CA SER A 254 -46.47 34.91 -32.79
C SER A 254 -46.40 34.46 -34.26
N GLU A 255 -46.28 33.21 -34.69
CA GLU A 255 -46.12 31.83 -34.18
C GLU A 255 -45.98 30.94 -35.45
N CYS A 256 -45.72 29.64 -35.25
CA CYS A 256 -45.99 28.49 -36.15
C CYS A 256 -45.02 28.14 -37.30
N LEU A 257 -44.40 26.95 -37.22
CA LEU A 257 -44.71 25.69 -37.97
C LEU A 257 -43.55 24.68 -37.69
N SER A 258 -43.73 23.59 -36.92
CA SER A 258 -44.19 22.21 -37.32
C SER A 258 -43.26 21.57 -38.38
N ASP A 259 -42.81 20.31 -38.35
CA ASP A 259 -43.14 19.04 -37.67
C ASP A 259 -41.84 18.20 -37.62
N ASP A 260 -41.51 17.49 -36.53
CA ASP A 260 -41.77 16.05 -36.33
C ASP A 260 -41.31 15.12 -37.47
N ASP A 261 -40.30 14.29 -37.20
CA ASP A 261 -40.42 12.83 -37.34
C ASP A 261 -39.18 12.10 -36.78
N LEU A 262 -39.42 11.44 -35.65
CA LEU A 262 -38.68 10.28 -35.12
C LEU A 262 -39.43 9.02 -35.63
N PRO A 263 -38.77 7.86 -35.76
CA PRO A 263 -38.97 6.91 -34.69
C PRO A 263 -37.75 6.08 -34.32
N ALA A 264 -37.87 5.52 -33.12
CA ALA A 264 -36.87 4.78 -32.38
C ALA A 264 -36.84 3.27 -32.66
N ALA A 265 -35.77 2.67 -32.14
CA ALA A 265 -35.65 1.33 -31.55
C ALA A 265 -35.35 0.14 -32.48
N SER A 266 -34.16 -0.46 -32.30
CA SER A 266 -34.00 -1.78 -31.62
C SER A 266 -32.56 -2.33 -31.74
N THR A 267 -31.99 -2.73 -30.60
CA THR A 267 -30.93 -3.75 -30.43
C THR A 267 -31.59 -5.15 -30.46
N PRO A 268 -30.91 -6.29 -30.78
CA PRO A 268 -29.72 -6.75 -30.04
C PRO A 268 -28.69 -7.72 -30.71
N HIS A 269 -27.61 -7.96 -29.96
CA HIS A 269 -26.68 -9.11 -29.90
C HIS A 269 -25.88 -9.61 -31.12
N HIS A 270 -24.54 -9.64 -30.98
CA HIS A 270 -23.74 -10.84 -31.29
C HIS A 270 -22.42 -10.90 -30.51
N HIS A 271 -22.14 -12.12 -30.03
CA HIS A 271 -20.93 -12.61 -29.36
C HIS A 271 -19.66 -12.53 -30.22
N THR A 272 -18.48 -12.42 -29.58
CA THR A 272 -17.30 -13.19 -30.02
C THR A 272 -16.32 -13.43 -28.87
N GLU A 273 -16.13 -14.71 -28.56
CA GLU A 273 -14.98 -15.30 -27.86
C GLU A 273 -13.68 -15.04 -28.60
N TYR A 274 -12.56 -14.91 -27.87
CA TYR A 274 -11.27 -15.42 -28.31
C TYR A 274 -10.50 -15.99 -27.11
N SER A 275 -10.27 -17.30 -27.17
CA SER A 275 -9.28 -18.07 -26.41
C SER A 275 -8.11 -18.40 -27.33
N LEU A 276 -6.89 -18.18 -26.86
CA LEU A 276 -5.72 -19.08 -26.92
C LEU A 276 -4.55 -18.46 -26.14
#